data_AF-A0A914VM49-F1
#
_entry.id   AF-A0A914VM49-F1
#
_cell.length_a   1.000
_cell.length_b   1.000
_cell.length_c   1.000
_cell.angle_alpha   90.00
_cell.angle_beta   90.00
_cell.angle_gamma   90.00
#
_symmetry.space_group_name_H-M   'P 1'
#
loop_
_entity.id
_entity.type
_entity.pdbx_description
1 polymer ?
#
loop_
_entity_poly.entity_id
_entity_poly.type
_entity_poly.pdbx_seq_one_letter_code
_entity_poly.pdbx_strand_id
1 'polypeptide(L)' 'SLVMWPIYTYGTDAQKDKWLPRLATGELIGCFGLTEPDHGSDPAGMKTVLVVNFFLIGPVP' A
#
# COMPACT_ATOMS: atom_id res chain seq x y z
N SER A 1 0.61 -7.60 -13.47
CA SER A 1 1.59 -7.30 -12.41
C SER A 1 0.83 -7.02 -11.11
N LEU A 2 1.08 -7.77 -10.03
CA LEU A 2 0.41 -7.57 -8.73
C LEU A 2 0.87 -6.30 -7.99
N VAL A 3 1.95 -5.67 -8.46
CA VAL A 3 2.53 -4.46 -7.85
C VAL A 3 2.16 -3.22 -8.65
N MET A 4 2.37 -3.24 -9.97
CA MET A 4 2.18 -2.04 -10.81
C MET A 4 0.71 -1.77 -11.14
N TRP A 5 -0.12 -2.82 -11.27
CA TRP A 5 -1.52 -2.66 -11.65
C TRP A 5 -2.34 -1.89 -10.61
N PRO A 6 -2.30 -2.21 -9.30
CA PRO A 6 -3.05 -1.45 -8.31
C PRO A 6 -2.65 0.03 -8.25
N ILE A 7 -1.35 0.34 -8.44
CA ILE A 7 -0.86 1.72 -8.48
C ILE A 7 -1.40 2.45 -9.71
N TYR A 8 -1.40 1.80 -10.88
CA TYR A 8 -1.92 2.38 -12.11
C TYR A 8 -3.44 2.63 -12.06
N THR A 9 -4.21 1.66 -11.54
CA THR A 9 -5.67 1.71 -11.54
C THR A 9 -6.25 2.56 -10.40
N TYR A 10 -5.65 2.52 -9.21
CA TYR A 10 -6.22 3.12 -8.00
C TYR A 10 -5.36 4.22 -7.36
N GLY A 11 -4.10 4.38 -7.80
CA GLY A 11 -3.21 5.41 -7.29
C GLY A 11 -3.61 6.81 -7.76
N THR A 12 -3.20 7.81 -7.00
CA THR A 12 -3.17 9.22 -7.42
C THR A 12 -2.09 9.44 -8.49
N ASP A 13 -2.19 10.53 -9.26
CA ASP A 13 -1.19 10.86 -10.28
C ASP A 13 0.21 11.01 -9.67
N ALA A 14 0.32 11.67 -8.51
CA ALA A 14 1.58 11.78 -7.77
C ALA A 14 2.16 10.42 -7.34
N GLN A 15 1.32 9.43 -7.01
CA GLN A 15 1.79 8.07 -6.71
C GLN A 15 2.24 7.35 -8.00
N LYS A 16 1.51 7.50 -9.10
CA LYS A 16 1.87 6.88 -10.39
C LYS A 16 3.22 7.39 -10.88
N ASP A 17 3.41 8.71 -10.90
CA ASP A 17 4.64 9.36 -11.36
C ASP A 17 5.85 8.97 -10.51
N LYS A 18 5.65 8.84 -9.19
CA LYS A 18 6.72 8.48 -8.27
C LYS A 18 7.17 7.02 -8.40
N TRP A 19 6.23 6.08 -8.61
CA TRP A 19 6.51 4.65 -8.44
C TRP A 19 6.58 3.87 -9.76
N LEU A 20 5.71 4.15 -10.74
CA LEU A 20 5.61 3.33 -11.94
C LEU A 20 6.88 3.36 -12.81
N PRO A 21 7.55 4.50 -13.07
CA PRO A 21 8.76 4.52 -13.88
C PRO A 21 9.90 3.71 -13.25
N ARG A 22 10.05 3.79 -11.93
CA ARG A 22 11.11 3.11 -11.16
C ARG A 22 10.86 1.61 -11.05
N LEU A 23 9.60 1.19 -10.95
CA LEU A 23 9.21 -0.21 -11.03
C LEU A 23 9.36 -0.78 -12.45
N ALA A 24 9.04 0.00 -13.49
CA ALA A 24 9.16 -0.41 -14.89
C ALA A 24 10.63 -0.57 -15.34
N THR A 25 11.53 0.26 -14.82
CA THR A 25 12.97 0.18 -15.08
C THR A 25 13.70 -0.86 -14.23
N GLY A 26 13.03 -1.44 -13.22
CA GLY A 26 13.64 -2.38 -12.29
C GLY A 26 14.53 -1.75 -11.22
N GLU A 27 14.56 -0.41 -11.12
CA GLU A 27 15.23 0.30 -10.01
C GLU A 27 14.59 -0.07 -8.66
N LEU A 28 13.27 -0.31 -8.67
CA LEU A 28 12.52 -0.82 -7.54
C LEU A 28 11.97 -2.21 -7.82
N ILE A 29 11.98 -3.06 -6.79
CA ILE A 29 11.31 -4.36 -6.78
C ILE A 29 10.18 -4.27 -5.76
N GLY A 30 8.94 -4.44 -6.22
CA GLY A 30 7.79 -4.51 -5.33
C GLY A 30 7.36 -5.95 -5.04
N CYS A 31 6.62 -6.11 -3.95
CA CYS A 31 5.99 -7.36 -3.58
C CYS A 31 4.51 -7.12 -3.23
N PHE A 32 3.72 -8.17 -3.30
CA PHE A 32 2.32 -8.15 -2.88
C PHE A 32 2.16 -9.08 -1.69
N GLY A 33 1.96 -8.49 -0.50
CA GLY A 33 1.80 -9.21 0.75
C GLY A 33 0.34 -9.22 1.20
N LEU A 34 -0.38 -10.27 0.83
CA LEU A 34 -1.77 -10.47 1.26
C LEU A 34 -1.91 -11.62 2.27
N THR A 35 -1.13 -12.68 2.15
CA THR A 35 -1.26 -13.87 2.99
C THR A 35 -0.70 -13.65 4.39
N GLU A 36 -1.42 -14.14 5.41
CA GLU A 36 -0.97 -14.26 6.80
C GLU A 36 -0.92 -15.76 7.20
N PRO A 37 -0.19 -16.15 8.28
CA PRO A 37 -0.05 -17.56 8.68
C PRO A 37 -1.37 -18.34 8.80
N ASP A 38 -2.42 -17.68 9.27
CA ASP A 38 -3.75 -18.29 9.48
C ASP A 38 -4.74 -17.96 8.35
N HIS A 39 -4.38 -17.08 7.40
CA HIS A 39 -5.31 -16.48 6.42
C HIS A 39 -4.71 -16.49 5.01
N GLY A 40 -4.97 -17.57 4.27
CA GLY A 40 -4.59 -17.73 2.87
C GLY A 40 -5.75 -17.52 1.89
N SER A 41 -6.78 -18.37 1.96
CA SER A 41 -7.96 -18.31 1.08
C SER A 41 -9.01 -17.30 1.54
N ASP A 42 -8.97 -16.88 2.80
CA ASP A 42 -9.85 -15.87 3.37
C ASP A 42 -9.06 -14.61 3.76
N PRO A 43 -8.82 -13.69 2.81
CA PRO A 43 -8.14 -12.43 3.10
C PRO A 43 -9.02 -11.46 3.91
N ALA A 44 -10.33 -11.68 3.99
CA ALA A 44 -11.20 -10.83 4.81
C ALA A 44 -11.00 -11.07 6.31
N GLY A 45 -10.46 -12.24 6.68
CA GLY A 45 -10.09 -12.59 8.05
C GLY A 45 -8.73 -12.08 8.53
N MET A 46 -7.96 -11.35 7.70
CA MET A 46 -6.63 -10.86 8.07
C MET A 46 -6.65 -10.01 9.34
N LYS A 47 -5.58 -10.15 10.15
CA LYS A 47 -5.43 -9.49 11.45
C LYS A 47 -4.58 -8.23 11.39
N THR A 48 -3.84 -7.99 10.31
CA THR A 48 -3.05 -6.76 10.13
C THR A 48 -3.98 -5.54 10.13
N VAL A 49 -3.75 -4.61 11.05
CA VAL A 49 -4.55 -3.37 11.17
C VAL A 49 -3.72 -2.13 10.89
N LEU A 50 -4.32 -1.17 10.19
CA LEU A 50 -3.77 0.17 10.03
C LEU A 50 -4.28 1.06 11.17
N VAL A 51 -3.40 1.45 12.11
CA VAL A 51 -3.74 2.41 13.16
C VAL A 51 -3.50 3.82 12.64
N VAL A 52 -4.55 4.59 12.43
CA VAL A 52 -4.45 5.99 11.98
C VAL A 52 -4.53 6.91 13.19
N ASN A 53 -3.40 7.36 13.72
CA ASN A 53 -3.38 8.39 14.77
C ASN A 53 -3.68 9.77 14.15
N PHE A 54 -4.96 10.13 14.13
CA PHE A 54 -5.47 11.43 13.69
C PHE A 54 -5.82 12.29 14.90
N PHE A 55 -4.82 12.90 15.59
CA PHE A 55 -4.93 14.14 16.40
C PHE A 55 -3.67 14.33 17.25
N LEU A 56 -2.99 15.48 17.12
CA LEU A 56 -2.36 16.27 18.20
C LEU A 56 -1.50 17.40 17.59
N ILE A 57 -2.13 18.32 16.85
CA ILE A 57 -1.61 19.69 16.70
C ILE A 57 -2.81 20.65 16.70
N GLY A 58 -3.32 20.94 17.90
CA GLY A 58 -4.17 22.10 18.17
C GLY A 58 -3.60 22.80 19.40
N PRO A 59 -3.50 24.14 19.43
CA PRO A 59 -2.93 24.85 20.56
C PRO A 59 -3.81 24.64 21.79
N VAL A 60 -3.20 24.18 22.88
CA VAL A 60 -3.82 24.17 24.21
C VAL A 60 -3.90 25.63 24.69
N PRO A 61 -5.02 26.07 25.31
CA PRO A 61 -5.13 27.42 25.88
C PRO A 61 -4.10 27.71 26.97
#